data_AF-A0A914YLW4-F1
#
_entry.id   AF-A0A914YLW4-F1
#
_cell.length_a   1.000
_cell.length_b   1.000
_cell.length_c   1.000
_cell.angle_alpha   90.00
_cell.angle_beta   90.00
_cell.angle_gamma   90.00
#
_symmetry.space_group_name_H-M   'P 1'
#
loop_
_entity.id
_entity.type
_entity.pdbx_description
1 polymer ?
#
loop_
_entity_poly.entity_id
_entity_poly.type
_entity_poly.pdbx_seq_one_letter_code
_entity_poly.pdbx_strand_id
1 'polypeptide(L)'
;MFLLSEFVEDSEVGEHFASTLLSYIENDRIKNEEKITAVLQTISSLVGFVKEPKSYLRRIPRLITSINYRASREALISIVSALSKHSKLSAEKSFIENLKILEDLEAWDKKKLNEPDQERRHQALADLDRVRAL
;
A
#
# COMPACT_ATOMS: atom_id res chain seq x y z
N MET A 1 7.32 -13.91 -14.31
CA MET A 1 6.74 -12.63 -14.76
C MET A 1 7.72 -11.56 -14.32
N PHE A 2 8.36 -10.86 -15.25
CA PHE A 2 9.33 -9.81 -14.92
C PHE A 2 8.58 -8.60 -14.36
N LEU A 3 9.07 -8.03 -13.25
CA LEU A 3 8.51 -6.79 -12.71
C LEU A 3 9.11 -5.61 -13.47
N LEU A 4 8.30 -4.67 -13.91
CA LEU A 4 8.80 -3.49 -14.65
C LEU A 4 9.83 -2.69 -13.82
N SER A 5 9.72 -2.76 -12.48
CA SER A 5 10.68 -2.18 -11.55
C SER A 5 12.12 -2.69 -11.72
N GLU A 6 12.32 -3.89 -12.27
CA GLU A 6 13.66 -4.43 -12.55
C GLU A 6 14.39 -3.66 -13.65
N PHE A 7 13.66 -2.92 -14.48
CA PHE A 7 14.20 -2.12 -15.58
C PHE A 7 14.25 -0.62 -15.24
N VAL A 8 13.91 -0.24 -14.00
CA VAL A 8 13.88 1.15 -13.55
C VAL A 8 14.98 1.33 -12.50
N GLU A 9 16.15 1.77 -12.97
CA GLU A 9 17.31 2.04 -12.11
C GLU A 9 17.27 3.45 -11.49
N ASP A 10 16.57 4.38 -12.16
CA ASP A 10 16.46 5.78 -11.75
C ASP A 10 15.24 5.98 -10.83
N SER A 11 15.50 6.46 -9.61
CA SER A 11 14.46 6.73 -8.60
C SER A 11 13.45 7.80 -9.00
N GLU A 12 13.84 8.80 -9.80
CA GLU A 12 12.93 9.84 -10.30
C GLU A 12 12.02 9.30 -11.40
N VAL A 13 12.57 8.47 -12.30
CA VAL A 13 11.76 7.76 -13.30
C VAL A 13 10.77 6.81 -12.62
N GLY A 14 11.22 6.06 -11.61
CA GLY A 14 10.36 5.17 -10.82
C GLY A 14 9.25 5.92 -10.11
N GLU A 15 9.57 7.08 -9.52
CA GLU A 15 8.57 7.92 -8.85
C GLU A 15 7.56 8.52 -9.83
N HIS A 16 8.01 9.05 -10.96
CA HIS A 16 7.12 9.60 -11.97
C HIS A 16 6.18 8.53 -12.53
N PHE A 17 6.71 7.33 -12.77
CA PHE A 17 5.94 6.22 -13.30
C PHE A 17 4.93 5.68 -12.29
N ALA A 18 5.35 5.42 -11.05
CA ALA A 18 4.44 5.00 -9.97
C ALA A 18 3.36 6.05 -9.70
N SER A 19 3.73 7.34 -9.68
CA SER A 19 2.78 8.43 -9.50
C SER A 19 1.75 8.50 -10.64
N THR A 20 2.20 8.31 -11.88
CA THR A 20 1.34 8.29 -13.07
C THR A 20 0.36 7.12 -13.02
N LEU A 21 0.85 5.91 -12.77
CA LEU A 21 0.03 4.71 -12.64
C LEU A 21 -1.03 4.86 -11.54
N LEU A 22 -0.64 5.40 -10.39
CA LEU A 22 -1.56 5.64 -9.28
C LEU A 22 -2.65 6.65 -9.66
N SER A 23 -2.31 7.68 -10.46
CA SER A 23 -3.27 8.67 -10.95
C SER A 23 -4.31 8.06 -11.90
N TYR A 24 -3.97 7.00 -12.63
CA TYR A 24 -4.94 6.31 -13.49
C TYR A 24 -5.99 5.56 -12.67
N ILE A 25 -5.58 4.96 -11.54
CA ILE A 25 -6.51 4.34 -10.59
C ILE A 25 -7.37 5.41 -9.92
N GLU A 26 -6.77 6.47 -9.41
CA GLU A 26 -7.49 7.55 -8.72
C GLU A 26 -8.52 8.28 -9.59
N ASN A 27 -8.31 8.33 -10.90
CA ASN A 27 -9.21 8.99 -11.84
C ASN A 27 -10.16 7.99 -12.53
N ASP A 28 -10.33 6.78 -11.97
CA ASP A 28 -11.22 5.73 -12.47
C ASP A 28 -11.00 5.39 -13.96
N ARG A 29 -9.76 5.57 -14.45
CA ARG A 29 -9.39 5.27 -15.85
C ARG A 29 -9.24 3.76 -16.09
N ILE A 30 -9.08 2.98 -15.02
CA ILE A 30 -9.00 1.52 -15.03
C ILE A 30 -10.18 0.98 -14.25
N LYS A 31 -11.02 0.16 -14.88
CA LYS A 31 -12.24 -0.41 -14.26
C LYS A 31 -12.17 -1.92 -14.01
N ASN A 32 -11.20 -2.59 -14.62
CA ASN A 32 -11.05 -4.04 -14.50
C ASN A 32 -10.19 -4.36 -13.28
N GLU A 33 -10.71 -5.21 -12.38
CA GLU A 33 -10.06 -5.60 -11.13
C GLU A 33 -8.65 -6.18 -11.33
N GLU A 34 -8.47 -7.08 -12.30
CA GLU A 34 -7.17 -7.70 -12.58
C GLU A 34 -6.14 -6.64 -13.00
N LYS A 35 -6.55 -5.69 -13.85
CA LYS A 35 -5.70 -4.55 -14.25
C LYS A 35 -5.38 -3.64 -13.08
N ILE A 36 -6.36 -3.32 -12.23
CA ILE A 36 -6.13 -2.52 -11.01
C ILE A 36 -5.10 -3.22 -10.11
N THR A 37 -5.30 -4.52 -9.87
CA THR A 37 -4.42 -5.35 -9.04
C THR A 37 -3.00 -5.38 -9.60
N ALA A 38 -2.83 -5.63 -10.90
CA ALA A 38 -1.52 -5.65 -11.56
C ALA A 38 -0.81 -4.29 -11.49
N VAL A 39 -1.56 -3.19 -11.66
CA VAL A 39 -1.00 -1.84 -11.55
C VAL A 39 -0.58 -1.55 -10.11
N LEU A 40 -1.39 -1.89 -9.10
CA LEU A 40 -1.02 -1.72 -7.69
C LEU A 40 0.21 -2.55 -7.30
N GLN A 41 0.31 -3.78 -7.80
CA GLN A 41 1.51 -4.61 -7.60
C GLN A 41 2.76 -3.96 -8.22
N THR A 42 2.63 -3.40 -9.43
CA THR A 42 3.73 -2.66 -10.08
C THR A 42 4.11 -1.43 -9.25
N ILE A 43 3.14 -0.67 -8.75
CA ILE A 43 3.41 0.48 -7.87
C ILE A 43 4.11 0.01 -6.59
N SER A 44 3.69 -1.10 -5.99
CA SER A 44 4.31 -1.60 -4.75
C SER A 44 5.78 -1.96 -4.93
N SER A 45 6.18 -2.47 -6.10
CA SER A 45 7.57 -2.80 -6.38
C SER A 45 8.43 -1.56 -6.68
N LEU A 46 7.83 -0.51 -7.25
CA LEU A 46 8.50 0.77 -7.53
C LEU A 46 8.69 1.62 -6.27
N VAL A 47 7.68 1.64 -5.39
CA VAL A 47 7.65 2.48 -4.19
C VAL A 47 8.78 2.14 -3.21
N GLY A 48 9.41 0.96 -3.32
CA GLY A 48 10.57 0.58 -2.51
C GLY A 48 11.83 1.44 -2.70
N PHE A 49 11.90 2.26 -3.77
CA PHE A 49 13.10 3.05 -4.11
C PHE A 49 12.81 4.47 -4.62
N VAL A 50 11.59 4.99 -4.39
CA VAL A 50 11.20 6.35 -4.80
C VAL A 50 11.92 7.42 -3.99
N LYS A 51 12.00 8.64 -4.52
CA LYS A 51 12.67 9.76 -3.87
C LYS A 51 11.86 10.25 -2.67
N GLU A 52 10.54 10.39 -2.81
CA GLU A 52 9.64 10.94 -1.79
C GLU A 52 8.56 9.93 -1.35
N PRO A 53 8.89 8.90 -0.55
CA PRO A 53 7.97 7.82 -0.19
C PRO A 53 6.72 8.29 0.57
N LYS A 54 6.82 9.36 1.37
CA LYS A 54 5.68 9.88 2.15
C LYS A 54 4.58 10.50 1.30
N SER A 55 4.89 10.93 0.08
CA SER A 55 3.91 11.56 -0.83
C SER A 55 2.76 10.60 -1.17
N TYR A 56 3.05 9.29 -1.21
CA TYR A 56 2.08 8.24 -1.53
C TYR A 56 1.03 8.05 -0.43
N LEU A 57 1.37 8.29 0.84
CA LEU A 57 0.41 8.05 1.93
C LEU A 57 -0.83 8.93 1.88
N ARG A 58 -0.71 10.16 1.37
CA ARG A 58 -1.87 11.06 1.23
C ARG A 58 -2.90 10.50 0.23
N ARG A 59 -2.49 9.58 -0.63
CA ARG A 59 -3.28 8.98 -1.71
C ARG A 59 -3.97 7.68 -1.28
N ILE A 60 -3.39 6.96 -0.32
CA ILE A 60 -3.86 5.64 0.13
C ILE A 60 -5.29 5.66 0.72
N PRO A 61 -5.69 6.59 1.61
CA PRO A 61 -7.02 6.53 2.25
C PRO A 61 -8.19 6.55 1.25
N ARG A 62 -8.08 7.35 0.19
CA ARG A 62 -9.09 7.39 -0.88
C ARG A 62 -9.15 6.05 -1.61
N LEU A 63 -8.02 5.41 -1.85
CA LEU A 63 -7.97 4.14 -2.55
C LEU A 63 -8.56 3.01 -1.71
N ILE A 64 -8.27 2.97 -0.40
CA ILE A 64 -8.85 1.99 0.54
C ILE A 64 -10.38 2.06 0.52
N THR A 65 -10.96 3.26 0.47
CA THR A 65 -12.42 3.42 0.47
C THR A 65 -13.07 3.10 -0.88
N SER A 66 -12.34 3.26 -2.00
CA SER A 66 -12.85 3.01 -3.35
C SER A 66 -12.71 1.57 -3.84
N ILE A 67 -11.67 0.85 -3.39
CA ILE A 67 -11.36 -0.51 -3.86
C ILE A 67 -12.05 -1.53 -2.95
N ASN A 68 -12.94 -2.35 -3.51
CA ASN A 68 -13.74 -3.31 -2.75
C ASN A 68 -13.30 -4.77 -2.91
N TYR A 69 -12.52 -5.06 -3.94
CA TYR A 69 -12.06 -6.41 -4.22
C TYR A 69 -10.86 -6.79 -3.36
N ARG A 70 -10.87 -8.01 -2.80
CA ARG A 70 -9.82 -8.51 -1.92
C ARG A 70 -8.43 -8.44 -2.55
N ALA A 71 -8.27 -8.98 -3.76
CA ALA A 71 -6.96 -9.05 -4.42
C ALA A 71 -6.38 -7.64 -4.65
N SER A 72 -7.22 -6.70 -5.10
CA SER A 72 -6.82 -5.31 -5.25
C SER A 72 -6.51 -4.63 -3.91
N ARG A 73 -7.25 -4.93 -2.83
CA ARG A 73 -6.93 -4.44 -1.49
C ARG A 73 -5.60 -4.98 -0.97
N GLU A 74 -5.36 -6.28 -1.08
CA GLU A 74 -4.08 -6.89 -0.69
C GLU A 74 -2.91 -6.28 -1.49
N ALA A 75 -3.12 -5.98 -2.78
CA ALA A 75 -2.14 -5.27 -3.61
C ALA A 75 -1.93 -3.81 -3.17
N LEU A 76 -2.99 -3.08 -2.81
CA LEU A 76 -2.89 -1.73 -2.26
C LEU A 76 -2.11 -1.72 -0.93
N ILE A 77 -2.40 -2.66 -0.03
CA ILE A 77 -1.71 -2.79 1.25
C ILE A 77 -0.25 -3.23 1.08
N SER A 78 0.08 -3.93 0.00
CA SER A 78 1.48 -4.21 -0.34
C SER A 78 2.29 -2.92 -0.59
N ILE A 79 1.65 -1.83 -1.06
CA ILE A 79 2.30 -0.51 -1.15
C ILE A 79 2.63 0.03 0.24
N VAL A 80 1.70 -0.06 1.19
CA VAL A 80 1.89 0.33 2.60
C VAL A 80 3.03 -0.48 3.24
N SER A 81 3.05 -1.80 2.99
CA SER A 81 4.10 -2.70 3.47
C SER A 81 5.47 -2.40 2.84
N ALA A 82 5.50 -1.96 1.57
CA ALA A 82 6.74 -1.51 0.92
C ALA A 82 7.26 -0.21 1.53
N LEU A 83 6.37 0.76 1.80
CA LEU A 83 6.71 2.03 2.46
C LEU A 83 7.29 1.82 3.87
N SER A 84 6.73 0.88 4.65
CA SER A 84 7.23 0.59 6.00
C SER A 84 8.66 0.02 6.04
N LYS A 85 9.12 -0.53 4.91
CA LYS A 85 10.46 -1.09 4.71
C LYS A 85 11.41 -0.14 3.97
N HIS A 86 10.94 1.05 3.59
CA HIS A 86 11.72 1.98 2.79
C HIS A 86 12.91 2.54 3.58
N SER A 87 14.10 2.54 2.98
CA SER A 87 15.35 2.93 3.65
C SER A 87 15.30 4.36 4.24
N LYS A 88 14.75 5.33 3.50
CA LYS A 88 14.57 6.72 3.95
C LYS A 88 13.65 6.89 5.16
N LEU A 89 12.80 5.91 5.45
CA LEU A 89 11.84 5.97 6.56
C LEU A 89 12.32 5.20 7.80
N SER A 90 13.44 4.48 7.70
CA SER A 90 13.97 3.59 8.74
C SER A 90 14.19 4.26 10.11
N ALA A 91 14.51 5.55 10.14
CA ALA A 91 14.69 6.31 11.38
C ALA A 91 13.35 6.71 12.05
N GLU A 92 12.24 6.70 11.31
CA GLU A 92 10.93 7.18 11.77
C GLU A 92 10.09 6.04 12.33
N LYS A 93 10.47 5.55 13.51
CA LYS A 93 9.85 4.38 14.14
C LYS A 93 8.33 4.49 14.31
N SER A 94 7.84 5.65 14.79
CA SER A 94 6.41 5.89 14.97
C SER A 94 5.64 5.89 13.64
N PHE A 95 6.28 6.40 12.59
CA PHE A 95 5.70 6.38 11.25
C PHE A 95 5.59 4.94 10.73
N ILE A 96 6.65 4.14 10.87
CA ILE A 96 6.65 2.72 10.50
C ILE A 96 5.59 1.94 11.29
N GLU A 97 5.45 2.23 12.58
CA GLU A 97 4.42 1.63 13.44
C GLU A 97 3.00 1.95 12.95
N ASN A 98 2.72 3.21 12.61
CA ASN A 98 1.44 3.60 12.01
C ASN A 98 1.14 2.85 10.69
N LEU A 99 2.16 2.60 9.87
CA LEU A 99 2.00 1.83 8.63
C LEU A 99 1.69 0.35 8.90
N LYS A 100 2.29 -0.23 9.95
CA LYS A 100 1.98 -1.59 10.36
C LYS A 100 0.57 -1.72 10.89
N ILE A 101 0.13 -0.76 11.72
CA ILE A 101 -1.26 -0.69 12.19
C ILE A 101 -2.21 -0.62 11.00
N LEU A 102 -1.91 0.22 9.99
CA LEU A 102 -2.72 0.29 8.76
C LEU A 102 -2.74 -1.03 7.98
N GLU A 103 -1.61 -1.74 7.87
CA GLU A 103 -1.54 -3.07 7.27
C GLU A 103 -2.41 -4.10 8.02
N ASP A 104 -2.39 -4.08 9.35
CA ASP A 104 -3.17 -4.99 10.18
C ASP A 104 -4.68 -4.66 10.18
N LEU A 105 -5.06 -3.38 10.12
CA LEU A 105 -6.46 -2.94 9.97
C LEU A 105 -7.12 -3.45 8.68
N GLU A 106 -6.32 -3.73 7.66
CA GLU A 106 -6.78 -4.23 6.36
C GLU A 106 -6.46 -5.72 6.15
N ALA A 107 -6.06 -6.43 7.21
CA ALA A 107 -5.66 -7.83 7.12
C ALA A 107 -6.79 -8.77 6.66
N TRP A 108 -6.45 -9.77 5.86
CA TRP A 108 -7.37 -10.81 5.38
C TRP A 108 -6.93 -12.18 5.90
N ASP A 109 -7.91 -13.04 6.18
CA ASP A 109 -7.63 -14.41 6.60
C ASP A 109 -7.08 -15.19 5.39
N LYS A 110 -5.86 -15.73 5.54
CA LYS A 110 -5.18 -16.49 4.49
C LYS A 110 -5.79 -17.87 4.26
N LYS A 111 -6.53 -18.41 5.24
CA LYS A 111 -7.12 -19.75 5.20
C LYS A 111 -8.56 -19.73 4.69
N LYS A 112 -9.19 -18.56 4.62
CA LYS A 112 -10.58 -18.39 4.23
C LYS A 112 -10.72 -17.54 2.99
N LEU A 113 -11.70 -17.86 2.15
CA LEU A 113 -11.98 -17.08 0.95
C LEU A 113 -12.72 -15.79 1.35
N ASN A 114 -12.20 -14.64 0.93
CA ASN A 114 -12.85 -13.34 1.09
C ASN A 114 -13.34 -13.00 2.52
N GLU A 115 -12.69 -13.52 3.56
CA GLU A 115 -12.97 -13.14 4.95
C GLU A 115 -11.83 -12.27 5.52
N PRO A 116 -12.16 -11.15 6.19
CA PRO A 116 -11.17 -10.36 6.91
C PRO A 116 -10.60 -11.15 8.10
N ASP A 117 -9.35 -10.87 8.45
CA ASP A 117 -8.74 -11.40 9.68
C ASP A 117 -9.22 -10.56 10.87
N GLN A 118 -10.37 -10.95 11.44
CA GLN A 118 -11.05 -10.19 12.49
C GLN A 118 -10.16 -10.00 13.72
N GLU A 119 -9.34 -10.99 14.05
CA GLU A 119 -8.45 -10.93 15.21
C GLU A 119 -7.35 -9.88 15.00
N ARG A 120 -6.63 -9.93 13.87
CA ARG A 120 -5.61 -8.91 13.55
C ARG A 120 -6.20 -7.51 13.47
N ARG A 121 -7.37 -7.37 12.83
CA ARG A 121 -8.04 -6.08 12.71
C ARG A 121 -8.48 -5.51 14.06
N HIS A 122 -9.00 -6.36 14.94
CA HIS A 122 -9.41 -5.94 16.29
C HIS A 122 -8.19 -5.51 17.13
N GLN A 123 -7.10 -6.29 17.07
CA GLN A 123 -5.85 -5.93 17.74
C GLN A 123 -5.29 -4.60 17.21
N ALA A 124 -5.32 -4.38 15.90
CA ALA A 124 -4.86 -3.14 15.29
C ALA A 124 -5.69 -1.91 15.71
N LEU A 125 -7.00 -2.07 15.90
CA LEU A 125 -7.85 -1.02 16.46
C LEU A 125 -7.43 -0.66 17.89
N ALA A 126 -7.16 -1.67 18.73
CA ALA A 126 -6.69 -1.44 20.10
C ALA A 126 -5.33 -0.73 20.13
N ASP A 127 -4.42 -1.07 19.21
CA ASP A 127 -3.12 -0.41 19.10
C ASP A 127 -3.24 1.03 18.55
N LEU A 128 -4.17 1.28 17.62
CA LEU A 128 -4.48 2.62 17.14
C LEU A 128 -4.97 3.53 18.28
N ASP A 129 -5.84 3.03 19.15
CA ASP A 129 -6.35 3.79 20.30
C ASP A 129 -5.23 4.14 21.30
N ARG A 130 -4.26 3.25 21.49
CA ARG A 130 -3.07 3.50 22.31
C ARG A 130 -2.19 4.60 21.73
N VAL A 131 -1.94 4.57 20.41
CA VAL A 131 -1.13 5.60 19.74
C VAL A 131 -1.83 6.97 19.77
N ARG A 132 -3.17 7.00 19.66
CA ARG A 132 -3.95 8.24 19.70
C ARG A 132 -4.02 8.89 21.10
N ALA A 133 -3.81 8.11 22.15
CA ALA A 133 -3.86 8.58 23.54
C ALA A 133 -2.54 9.21 24.03
N LEU A 134 -1.47 9.15 23.23
CA LEU A 134 -0.15 9.75 23.48
C LEU A 134 0.01 11.10 22.77
#